data_AF-A0ABD6IDU6-F1
#
_entry.id   AF-A0ABD6IDU6-F1
#
_cell.length_a   1.000
_cell.length_b   1.000
_cell.length_c   1.000
_cell.angle_alpha   90.00
_cell.angle_beta   90.00
_cell.angle_gamma   90.00
#
_symmetry.space_group_name_H-M   'P 1'
#
loop_
_entity.id
_entity.type
_entity.pdbx_description
1 polymer ?
#
loop_
_entity_poly.entity_id
_entity_poly.type
_entity_poly.pdbx_seq_one_letter_code
_entity_poly.pdbx_strand_id
1 'polypeptide(L)'
;MAINKNIYWDEINIVSNNFKKEDKFAAKFKGKIKFIYDYSSLVIHYFHYELEMCEIDILTTQSWFKSMNTNFKKREKVFSLLGLQQKPRASKIDHHLVNLSQDQLKKLNHFLKYDYESTIKNIIALTRGSNPSGELMSPNNAPIILEKEEVYFKNNFAIFFTNFFYPIVEIEDLREQIFNDTSKKQNYFQLFVQKATQQDSKFFKILKIIQYLSNHNKNFYERKDLGKKKLKELKELISIKNIEKDIKNSRQKFQQNIAKQQNMLFDFLPKEKAHIWPVSEIKRELIKIDKQSNNQNEYQKLLFAIEDYENCLVLSPDLHTAFDKNWFTFDEVTGHLIFMENNKEIQEFRTQLVKDGRINKIIQIPSKFFTKNRQKYLEKRNKKHII
;
A
#
# COMPACT_ATOMS: atom_id res chain seq x y z
N MET A 1 -19.98 7.80 4.28
CA MET A 1 -18.61 7.69 3.71
C MET A 1 -18.59 8.11 2.24
N ALA A 2 -18.18 9.35 1.94
CA ALA A 2 -17.91 9.74 0.56
C ALA A 2 -16.54 9.19 0.13
N ILE A 3 -16.49 8.48 -1.00
CA ILE A 3 -15.25 8.10 -1.67
C ILE A 3 -14.48 9.40 -1.96
N ASN A 4 -13.21 9.46 -1.54
CA ASN A 4 -12.34 10.60 -1.81
C ASN A 4 -12.36 10.91 -3.33
N LYS A 5 -12.61 12.17 -3.69
CA LYS A 5 -12.84 12.61 -5.09
C LYS A 5 -11.74 12.18 -6.06
N ASN A 6 -10.52 11.96 -5.58
CA ASN A 6 -9.34 11.64 -6.39
C ASN A 6 -9.03 10.14 -6.51
N ILE A 7 -9.93 9.24 -6.09
CA ILE A 7 -9.73 7.79 -6.23
C ILE A 7 -10.34 7.31 -7.54
N TYR A 8 -9.55 6.59 -8.32
CA TYR A 8 -9.90 6.02 -9.63
C TYR A 8 -9.50 4.55 -9.70
N TRP A 9 -9.97 3.85 -10.71
CA TRP A 9 -9.61 2.46 -10.93
C TRP A 9 -9.38 2.17 -12.41
N ASP A 10 -8.64 1.09 -12.65
CA ASP A 10 -8.39 0.57 -13.99
C ASP A 10 -8.30 -0.96 -13.96
N GLU A 11 -8.35 -1.57 -15.14
CA GLU A 11 -8.10 -2.98 -15.35
C GLU A 11 -7.16 -3.20 -16.54
N ILE A 12 -6.14 -4.03 -16.34
CA ILE A 12 -5.12 -4.30 -17.36
C ILE A 12 -5.05 -5.78 -17.68
N ASN A 13 -4.96 -6.12 -18.96
CA ASN A 13 -4.80 -7.50 -19.42
C ASN A 13 -3.34 -7.94 -19.26
N ILE A 14 -3.14 -9.08 -18.60
CA ILE A 14 -1.84 -9.65 -18.30
C ILE A 14 -1.74 -11.09 -18.80
N VAL A 15 -0.52 -11.47 -19.18
CA VAL A 15 -0.17 -12.84 -19.51
C VAL A 15 1.20 -13.18 -18.97
N SER A 16 1.48 -14.47 -18.78
CA SER A 16 2.86 -14.91 -18.59
C SER A 16 3.70 -14.64 -19.84
N ASN A 17 4.98 -14.32 -19.70
CA ASN A 17 5.82 -13.98 -20.86
C ASN A 17 6.05 -15.12 -21.86
N ASN A 18 5.81 -16.35 -21.43
CA ASN A 18 5.89 -17.57 -22.23
C ASN A 18 4.52 -18.01 -22.76
N PHE A 19 3.46 -17.20 -22.61
CA PHE A 19 2.11 -17.60 -22.98
C PHE A 19 2.01 -18.05 -24.46
N LYS A 20 2.61 -17.28 -25.37
CA LYS A 20 2.66 -17.59 -26.82
C LYS A 20 3.87 -18.47 -27.22
N LYS A 21 4.66 -18.96 -26.27
CA LYS A 21 5.86 -19.77 -26.54
C LYS A 21 5.51 -21.23 -26.37
N GLU A 22 5.31 -21.92 -27.49
CA GLU A 22 4.95 -23.33 -27.54
C GLU A 22 6.10 -24.24 -27.09
N ASP A 23 7.34 -23.81 -27.35
CA ASP A 23 8.61 -24.48 -27.02
C ASP A 23 8.98 -24.42 -25.53
N LYS A 24 8.23 -23.68 -24.70
CA LYS A 24 8.54 -23.49 -23.28
C LYS A 24 7.57 -24.24 -22.36
N PHE A 25 8.05 -25.36 -21.83
CA PHE A 25 7.43 -26.10 -20.74
C PHE A 25 7.57 -25.32 -19.42
N ALA A 26 6.69 -24.36 -19.16
CA ALA A 26 6.63 -23.66 -17.88
C ALA A 26 5.22 -23.14 -17.65
N ALA A 27 4.81 -23.03 -16.39
CA ALA A 27 3.48 -22.57 -15.99
C ALA A 27 3.08 -21.27 -16.71
N LYS A 28 1.87 -21.27 -17.29
CA LYS A 28 1.27 -20.16 -18.03
C LYS A 28 0.04 -19.64 -17.32
N PHE A 29 -0.28 -18.38 -17.52
CA PHE A 29 -1.58 -17.83 -17.13
C PHE A 29 -1.93 -16.65 -18.02
N LYS A 30 -3.23 -16.37 -18.08
CA LYS A 30 -3.83 -15.20 -18.72
C LYS A 30 -4.97 -14.68 -17.86
N GLY A 31 -5.13 -13.37 -17.81
CA GLY A 31 -6.24 -12.72 -17.12
C GLY A 31 -6.04 -11.23 -17.01
N LYS A 32 -6.56 -10.66 -15.92
CA LYS A 32 -6.54 -9.23 -15.67
C LYS A 32 -6.02 -8.92 -14.27
N ILE A 33 -5.48 -7.71 -14.11
CA ILE A 33 -5.28 -7.08 -12.81
C ILE A 33 -6.25 -5.91 -12.76
N LYS A 34 -7.12 -5.90 -11.75
CA LYS A 34 -7.91 -4.71 -11.38
C LYS A 34 -7.22 -4.00 -10.25
N PHE A 35 -7.19 -2.68 -10.28
CA PHE A 35 -6.53 -1.91 -9.24
C PHE A 35 -7.14 -0.53 -9.06
N ILE A 36 -6.97 0.00 -7.84
CA ILE A 36 -7.46 1.30 -7.40
C ILE A 36 -6.26 2.19 -7.12
N TYR A 37 -6.28 3.43 -7.58
CA TYR A 37 -5.18 4.37 -7.46
C TYR A 37 -5.65 5.81 -7.19
N ASP A 38 -4.74 6.63 -6.64
CA ASP A 38 -4.94 8.07 -6.49
C ASP A 38 -4.58 8.81 -7.78
N TYR A 39 -5.51 9.61 -8.30
CA TYR A 39 -5.37 10.33 -9.58
C TYR A 39 -4.19 11.29 -9.62
N SER A 40 -3.89 11.95 -8.50
CA SER A 40 -2.85 12.99 -8.45
C SER A 40 -1.46 12.35 -8.49
N SER A 41 -1.24 11.38 -7.61
CA SER A 41 0.07 10.74 -7.36
C SER A 41 0.32 9.47 -8.19
N LEU A 42 -0.73 8.87 -8.75
CA LEU A 42 -0.75 7.55 -9.39
C LEU A 42 -0.34 6.40 -8.46
N VAL A 43 -0.40 6.60 -7.15
CA VAL A 43 -0.11 5.54 -6.17
C VAL A 43 -1.27 4.56 -6.14
N ILE A 44 -0.95 3.27 -6.23
CA ILE A 44 -1.90 2.16 -6.22
C ILE A 44 -2.17 1.77 -4.76
N HIS A 45 -3.45 1.75 -4.38
CA HIS A 45 -3.89 1.47 -3.02
C HIS A 45 -4.47 0.08 -2.83
N TYR A 46 -4.95 -0.54 -3.91
CA TYR A 46 -5.50 -1.88 -3.88
C TYR A 46 -5.32 -2.51 -5.26
N PHE A 47 -5.11 -3.82 -5.31
CA PHE A 47 -5.18 -4.58 -6.56
C PHE A 47 -5.60 -6.03 -6.29
N HIS A 48 -6.20 -6.66 -7.30
CA HIS A 48 -6.44 -8.10 -7.31
C HIS A 48 -6.30 -8.68 -8.72
N TYR A 49 -6.14 -9.99 -8.78
CA TYR A 49 -6.11 -10.75 -10.03
C TYR A 49 -7.46 -11.34 -10.38
N GLU A 50 -7.77 -11.36 -11.67
CA GLU A 50 -8.88 -12.14 -12.24
C GLU A 50 -8.30 -12.98 -13.39
N LEU A 51 -7.90 -14.22 -13.09
CA LEU A 51 -7.34 -15.14 -14.07
C LEU A 51 -8.46 -15.81 -14.87
N GLU A 52 -8.29 -15.83 -16.20
CA GLU A 52 -9.16 -16.52 -17.17
C GLU A 52 -8.63 -17.93 -17.47
N MET A 53 -7.32 -18.13 -17.33
CA MET A 53 -6.63 -19.40 -17.54
C MET A 53 -5.38 -19.45 -16.67
N CYS A 54 -5.12 -20.59 -16.06
CA CYS A 54 -3.90 -20.82 -15.28
C CYS A 54 -3.47 -22.28 -15.37
N GLU A 55 -2.22 -22.48 -15.73
CA GLU A 55 -1.48 -23.72 -15.57
C GLU A 55 -0.54 -23.54 -14.37
N ILE A 56 -0.46 -24.54 -13.49
CA ILE A 56 0.41 -24.52 -12.31
C ILE A 56 1.40 -25.67 -12.41
N ASP A 57 2.68 -25.41 -12.13
CA ASP A 57 3.72 -26.43 -12.04
C ASP A 57 3.73 -27.06 -10.64
N ILE A 58 3.28 -28.30 -10.46
CA ILE A 58 3.25 -28.90 -9.12
C ILE A 58 4.65 -29.10 -8.50
N LEU A 59 5.73 -28.97 -9.30
CA LEU A 59 7.11 -29.12 -8.84
C LEU A 59 7.66 -27.83 -8.21
N THR A 60 8.19 -27.97 -7.00
CA THR A 60 8.78 -26.88 -6.22
C THR A 60 10.26 -27.15 -5.92
N THR A 61 11.08 -26.10 -5.89
CA THR A 61 12.53 -26.27 -5.69
C THR A 61 12.86 -26.90 -4.33
N GLN A 62 13.90 -27.74 -4.27
CA GLN A 62 14.30 -28.42 -3.03
C GLN A 62 14.63 -27.45 -1.90
N SER A 63 15.19 -26.27 -2.19
CA SER A 63 15.50 -25.27 -1.18
C SER A 63 14.24 -24.72 -0.49
N TRP A 64 13.10 -24.70 -1.17
CA TRP A 64 11.83 -24.30 -0.57
C TRP A 64 11.26 -25.36 0.35
N PHE A 65 11.38 -26.65 0.01
CA PHE A 65 11.04 -27.73 0.93
C PHE A 65 11.89 -27.70 2.20
N LYS A 66 13.19 -27.39 2.07
CA LYS A 66 14.10 -27.27 3.22
C LYS A 66 13.81 -26.03 4.09
N SER A 67 13.59 -24.87 3.46
CA SER A 67 13.44 -23.60 4.18
C SER A 67 12.00 -23.28 4.62
N MET A 68 11.00 -23.90 3.97
CA MET A 68 9.58 -23.63 4.18
C MET A 68 9.26 -22.12 4.25
N ASN A 69 9.85 -21.36 3.33
CA ASN A 69 9.72 -19.91 3.33
C ASN A 69 8.26 -19.45 3.08
N THR A 70 8.01 -18.15 3.21
CA THR A 70 6.66 -17.56 3.05
C THR A 70 5.99 -17.92 1.74
N ASN A 71 6.73 -18.01 0.63
CA ASN A 71 6.17 -18.38 -0.67
C ASN A 71 5.78 -19.86 -0.73
N PHE A 72 6.57 -20.74 -0.11
CA PHE A 72 6.25 -22.17 0.02
C PHE A 72 4.93 -22.38 0.78
N LYS A 73 4.80 -21.76 1.97
CA LYS A 73 3.58 -21.87 2.80
C LYS A 73 2.33 -21.32 2.10
N LYS A 74 2.46 -20.18 1.40
CA LYS A 74 1.36 -19.63 0.59
C LYS A 74 0.97 -20.57 -0.53
N ARG A 75 1.95 -21.17 -1.20
CA ARG A 75 1.72 -22.18 -2.23
C ARG A 75 1.04 -23.41 -1.65
N GLU A 76 1.36 -23.86 -0.43
CA GLU A 76 0.66 -24.97 0.24
C GLU A 76 -0.80 -24.64 0.50
N LYS A 77 -1.11 -23.44 1.03
CA LYS A 77 -2.49 -22.98 1.23
C LYS A 77 -3.28 -23.04 -0.09
N VAL A 78 -2.71 -22.49 -1.17
CA VAL A 78 -3.33 -22.53 -2.51
C VAL A 78 -3.51 -23.98 -2.98
N PHE A 79 -2.48 -24.81 -2.87
CA PHE A 79 -2.53 -26.20 -3.33
C PHE A 79 -3.60 -27.01 -2.59
N SER A 80 -3.69 -26.84 -1.27
CA SER A 80 -4.76 -27.46 -0.46
C SER A 80 -6.14 -27.02 -0.92
N LEU A 81 -6.34 -25.72 -1.21
CA LEU A 81 -7.62 -25.20 -1.74
C LEU A 81 -7.98 -25.82 -3.10
N LEU A 82 -6.98 -26.11 -3.93
CA LEU A 82 -7.15 -26.66 -5.27
C LEU A 82 -7.20 -28.20 -5.31
N GLY A 83 -7.00 -28.88 -4.17
CA GLY A 83 -6.87 -30.34 -4.13
C GLY A 83 -5.58 -30.87 -4.77
N LEU A 84 -4.51 -30.06 -4.76
CA LEU A 84 -3.19 -30.37 -5.31
C LEU A 84 -2.16 -30.55 -4.20
N GLN A 85 -1.02 -31.16 -4.53
CA GLN A 85 0.12 -31.32 -3.63
C GLN A 85 1.42 -30.87 -4.29
N GLN A 86 2.23 -30.12 -3.55
CA GLN A 86 3.56 -29.73 -4.02
C GLN A 86 4.48 -30.94 -4.01
N LYS A 87 5.28 -31.11 -5.06
CA LYS A 87 6.28 -32.19 -5.16
C LYS A 87 7.68 -31.62 -5.32
N PRO A 88 8.72 -32.27 -4.77
CA PRO A 88 10.09 -31.81 -4.96
C PRO A 88 10.50 -31.95 -6.42
N ARG A 89 11.16 -30.92 -6.94
CA ARG A 89 11.73 -30.93 -8.28
C ARG A 89 13.05 -31.71 -8.29
N ALA A 90 13.21 -32.65 -9.23
CA ALA A 90 14.44 -33.44 -9.36
C ALA A 90 15.56 -32.64 -10.06
N SER A 91 15.25 -31.93 -11.14
CA SER A 91 16.19 -31.09 -11.90
C SER A 91 15.67 -29.67 -12.14
N LYS A 92 16.51 -28.72 -12.55
CA LYS A 92 16.05 -27.34 -12.82
C LYS A 92 15.08 -27.22 -14.00
N ILE A 93 15.14 -28.15 -14.95
CA ILE A 93 14.37 -28.16 -16.20
C ILE A 93 13.08 -28.98 -16.08
N ASP A 94 12.88 -29.70 -14.98
CA ASP A 94 11.69 -30.53 -14.81
C ASP A 94 10.48 -29.68 -14.47
N HIS A 95 9.37 -29.99 -15.12
CA HIS A 95 8.09 -29.34 -14.94
C HIS A 95 6.99 -30.40 -14.92
N HIS A 96 5.99 -30.20 -14.07
CA HIS A 96 4.76 -30.98 -14.09
C HIS A 96 3.58 -30.01 -14.05
N LEU A 97 3.10 -29.66 -15.23
CA LEU A 97 2.06 -28.66 -15.41
C LEU A 97 0.67 -29.29 -15.25
N VAL A 98 -0.17 -28.64 -14.47
CA VAL A 98 -1.58 -28.99 -14.30
C VAL A 98 -2.42 -27.79 -14.71
N ASN A 99 -3.32 -28.02 -15.66
CA ASN A 99 -4.29 -27.02 -16.08
C ASN A 99 -5.43 -26.97 -15.06
N LEU A 100 -5.68 -25.80 -14.50
CA LEU A 100 -6.75 -25.66 -13.53
C LEU A 100 -8.11 -25.78 -14.23
N SER A 101 -9.00 -26.59 -13.64
CA SER A 101 -10.41 -26.61 -14.04
C SER A 101 -11.09 -25.27 -13.72
N GLN A 102 -12.29 -25.05 -14.26
CA GLN A 102 -13.05 -23.83 -13.97
C GLN A 102 -13.39 -23.68 -12.47
N ASP A 103 -13.66 -24.78 -11.77
CA ASP A 103 -13.88 -24.77 -10.32
C ASP A 103 -12.60 -24.38 -9.54
N GLN A 104 -11.47 -24.98 -9.92
CA GLN A 104 -10.16 -24.64 -9.35
C GLN A 104 -9.78 -23.18 -9.63
N LEU A 105 -10.05 -22.68 -10.83
CA LEU A 105 -9.79 -21.30 -11.20
C LEU A 105 -10.66 -20.32 -10.38
N LYS A 106 -11.94 -20.64 -10.14
CA LYS A 106 -12.80 -19.85 -9.24
C LYS A 106 -12.23 -19.78 -7.81
N LYS A 107 -11.78 -20.91 -7.26
CA LYS A 107 -11.14 -20.98 -5.94
C LYS A 107 -9.84 -20.17 -5.90
N LEU A 108 -9.01 -20.25 -6.94
CA LEU A 108 -7.79 -19.47 -7.05
C LEU A 108 -8.10 -17.96 -7.13
N ASN A 109 -9.05 -17.54 -7.97
CA ASN A 109 -9.42 -16.13 -8.09
C ASN A 109 -10.02 -15.57 -6.79
N HIS A 110 -10.81 -16.37 -6.06
CA HIS A 110 -11.29 -15.99 -4.73
C HIS A 110 -10.12 -15.73 -3.77
N PHE A 111 -9.18 -16.67 -3.69
CA PHE A 111 -7.97 -16.49 -2.89
C PHE A 111 -7.15 -15.25 -3.33
N LEU A 112 -6.97 -15.05 -4.64
CA LEU A 112 -6.23 -13.90 -5.18
C LEU A 112 -6.91 -12.55 -4.91
N LYS A 113 -8.21 -12.54 -4.65
CA LYS A 113 -9.00 -11.34 -4.35
C LYS A 113 -9.05 -11.00 -2.86
N TYR A 114 -9.17 -12.02 -2.00
CA TYR A 114 -9.48 -11.82 -0.57
C TYR A 114 -8.35 -12.24 0.38
N ASP A 115 -7.44 -13.13 -0.02
CA ASP A 115 -6.41 -13.71 0.84
C ASP A 115 -4.97 -13.40 0.39
N TYR A 116 -4.80 -12.78 -0.78
CA TYR A 116 -3.48 -12.65 -1.41
C TYR A 116 -2.69 -11.45 -0.92
N GLU A 117 -1.95 -11.66 0.17
CA GLU A 117 -1.03 -10.66 0.73
C GLU A 117 0.36 -10.77 0.09
N SER A 118 0.54 -10.32 -1.15
CA SER A 118 1.88 -10.28 -1.74
C SER A 118 2.03 -9.23 -2.84
N THR A 119 3.24 -9.17 -3.42
CA THR A 119 3.47 -8.31 -4.59
C THR A 119 2.87 -8.92 -5.84
N ILE A 120 2.62 -8.09 -6.86
CA ILE A 120 2.15 -8.54 -8.17
C ILE A 120 3.01 -9.71 -8.69
N LYS A 121 4.34 -9.57 -8.69
CA LYS A 121 5.24 -10.60 -9.24
C LYS A 121 5.15 -11.95 -8.56
N ASN A 122 4.75 -12.00 -7.29
CA ASN A 122 4.74 -13.24 -6.51
C ASN A 122 3.66 -14.23 -6.92
N ILE A 123 2.74 -13.88 -7.82
CA ILE A 123 1.86 -14.87 -8.45
C ILE A 123 2.68 -15.94 -9.20
N ILE A 124 3.88 -15.59 -9.67
CA ILE A 124 4.83 -16.53 -10.28
C ILE A 124 5.36 -17.55 -9.28
N ALA A 125 5.57 -17.15 -8.03
CA ALA A 125 5.91 -18.09 -6.97
C ALA A 125 4.77 -19.09 -6.71
N LEU A 126 3.51 -18.64 -6.85
CA LEU A 126 2.32 -19.48 -6.74
C LEU A 126 2.06 -20.37 -7.95
N THR A 127 2.54 -20.03 -9.14
CA THR A 127 2.35 -20.86 -10.35
C THR A 127 3.56 -21.75 -10.66
N ARG A 128 4.80 -21.25 -10.56
CA ARG A 128 6.04 -21.93 -11.01
C ARG A 128 6.91 -22.60 -9.94
N GLY A 129 6.55 -22.49 -8.66
CA GLY A 129 7.31 -23.09 -7.55
C GLY A 129 8.74 -22.54 -7.39
N SER A 130 8.97 -21.32 -7.88
CA SER A 130 10.26 -20.61 -7.84
C SER A 130 10.07 -19.09 -7.79
N ASN A 131 11.07 -18.37 -7.29
CA ASN A 131 10.98 -16.91 -7.17
C ASN A 131 11.03 -16.24 -8.55
N PRO A 132 10.19 -15.21 -8.81
CA PRO A 132 10.33 -14.38 -10.00
C PRO A 132 11.70 -13.68 -9.99
N SER A 133 12.42 -13.72 -11.12
CA SER A 133 13.72 -13.06 -11.26
C SER A 133 14.02 -12.70 -12.71
N GLY A 134 15.09 -11.94 -12.95
CA GLY A 134 15.66 -11.74 -14.29
C GLY A 134 15.21 -10.48 -15.03
N GLU A 135 14.05 -9.92 -14.70
CA GLU A 135 13.48 -8.74 -15.39
C GLU A 135 14.38 -7.48 -15.33
N LEU A 136 15.11 -7.29 -14.22
CA LEU A 136 16.07 -6.18 -14.07
C LEU A 136 17.35 -6.39 -14.89
N MET A 137 17.69 -7.65 -15.19
CA MET A 137 18.85 -8.00 -16.03
C MET A 137 18.46 -7.95 -17.51
N SER A 138 17.21 -8.29 -17.84
CA SER A 138 16.64 -8.19 -19.18
C SER A 138 15.11 -8.10 -19.09
N PRO A 139 14.48 -7.05 -19.67
CA PRO A 139 13.02 -6.92 -19.69
C PRO A 139 12.31 -8.12 -20.32
N ASN A 140 12.93 -8.79 -21.28
CA ASN A 140 12.36 -9.98 -21.93
C ASN A 140 12.23 -11.18 -20.97
N ASN A 141 12.92 -11.13 -19.84
CA ASN A 141 12.80 -12.14 -18.78
C ASN A 141 11.70 -11.81 -17.76
N ALA A 142 11.01 -10.67 -17.89
CA ALA A 142 9.88 -10.34 -17.04
C ALA A 142 8.85 -11.46 -17.08
N PRO A 143 8.44 -12.03 -15.93
CA PRO A 143 7.64 -13.25 -15.94
C PRO A 143 6.15 -12.98 -16.23
N ILE A 144 5.70 -11.74 -16.01
CA ILE A 144 4.36 -11.23 -16.31
C ILE A 144 4.54 -10.05 -17.26
N ILE A 145 3.72 -9.99 -18.31
CA ILE A 145 3.72 -8.89 -19.28
C ILE A 145 2.30 -8.40 -19.54
N LEU A 146 2.18 -7.16 -19.97
CA LEU A 146 0.92 -6.60 -20.47
C LEU A 146 0.62 -7.15 -21.87
N GLU A 147 -0.62 -7.55 -22.15
CA GLU A 147 -0.96 -8.20 -23.43
C GLU A 147 -0.96 -7.20 -24.61
N LYS A 148 -1.50 -5.99 -24.41
CA LYS A 148 -1.81 -5.02 -25.49
C LYS A 148 -1.23 -3.61 -25.28
N GLU A 149 -0.24 -3.46 -24.40
CA GLU A 149 0.28 -2.14 -24.02
C GLU A 149 1.57 -1.77 -24.75
N GLU A 150 1.92 -0.48 -24.72
CA GLU A 150 3.15 0.03 -25.34
C GLU A 150 4.39 -0.71 -24.83
N VAL A 151 5.38 -0.88 -25.73
CA VAL A 151 6.55 -1.75 -25.51
C VAL A 151 7.29 -1.42 -24.22
N TYR A 152 7.36 -0.14 -23.84
CA TYR A 152 8.12 0.26 -22.66
C TYR A 152 7.39 0.05 -21.33
N PHE A 153 6.06 -0.04 -21.30
CA PHE A 153 5.35 -0.50 -20.11
C PHE A 153 5.27 -2.03 -20.07
N LYS A 154 5.09 -2.66 -21.24
CA LYS A 154 4.79 -4.09 -21.40
C LYS A 154 5.58 -5.04 -20.49
N ASN A 155 6.90 -4.93 -20.52
CA ASN A 155 7.78 -5.85 -19.82
C ASN A 155 8.16 -5.38 -18.40
N ASN A 156 7.97 -4.11 -18.08
CA ASN A 156 8.50 -3.52 -16.85
C ASN A 156 7.39 -3.08 -15.87
N PHE A 157 6.11 -3.18 -16.26
CA PHE A 157 4.97 -2.72 -15.47
C PHE A 157 4.98 -3.28 -14.04
N ALA A 158 5.30 -4.56 -13.86
CA ALA A 158 5.30 -5.18 -12.56
C ALA A 158 6.35 -4.55 -11.62
N ILE A 159 7.49 -4.08 -12.15
CA ILE A 159 8.48 -3.31 -11.37
C ILE A 159 7.87 -1.99 -10.95
N PHE A 160 7.24 -1.25 -11.86
CA PHE A 160 6.66 0.06 -11.53
C PHE A 160 5.53 -0.09 -10.53
N PHE A 161 4.56 -0.96 -10.78
CA PHE A 161 3.43 -1.20 -9.88
C PHE A 161 3.91 -1.55 -8.47
N THR A 162 4.92 -2.42 -8.33
CA THR A 162 5.46 -2.79 -7.00
C THR A 162 6.01 -1.57 -6.24
N ASN A 163 6.60 -0.59 -6.94
CA ASN A 163 7.16 0.61 -6.30
C ASN A 163 6.11 1.72 -6.12
N PHE A 164 5.01 1.70 -6.88
CA PHE A 164 3.87 2.61 -6.75
C PHE A 164 2.77 2.08 -5.82
N PHE A 165 2.97 0.94 -5.17
CA PHE A 165 1.96 0.34 -4.30
C PHE A 165 2.08 0.82 -2.85
N TYR A 166 0.98 1.32 -2.30
CA TYR A 166 0.82 1.70 -0.91
C TYR A 166 -0.61 1.38 -0.42
N PRO A 167 -0.82 0.25 0.30
CA PRO A 167 -2.16 -0.17 0.69
C PRO A 167 -2.81 0.80 1.69
N ILE A 168 -4.13 1.00 1.54
CA ILE A 168 -4.95 1.79 2.45
C ILE A 168 -6.21 0.98 2.80
N VAL A 169 -6.40 0.72 4.10
CA VAL A 169 -7.50 -0.12 4.62
C VAL A 169 -8.87 0.39 4.19
N GLU A 170 -9.13 1.69 4.27
CA GLU A 170 -10.44 2.25 3.89
C GLU A 170 -10.75 2.09 2.40
N ILE A 171 -9.71 2.00 1.55
CA ILE A 171 -9.90 1.70 0.13
C ILE A 171 -10.26 0.23 -0.07
N GLU A 172 -9.67 -0.66 0.73
CA GLU A 172 -10.02 -2.06 0.72
C GLU A 172 -11.50 -2.25 1.07
N ASP A 173 -11.99 -1.62 2.14
CA ASP A 173 -13.40 -1.71 2.55
C ASP A 173 -14.37 -1.19 1.46
N LEU A 174 -13.98 -0.14 0.74
CA LEU A 174 -14.81 0.49 -0.31
C LEU A 174 -14.57 -0.07 -1.72
N ARG A 175 -13.71 -1.09 -1.88
CA ARG A 175 -13.21 -1.53 -3.19
C ARG A 175 -14.31 -1.88 -4.20
N GLU A 176 -15.35 -2.60 -3.77
CA GLU A 176 -16.43 -3.02 -4.68
C GLU A 176 -17.25 -1.82 -5.14
N GLN A 177 -17.52 -0.85 -4.25
CA GLN A 177 -18.20 0.39 -4.62
C GLN A 177 -17.36 1.20 -5.63
N ILE A 178 -16.05 1.28 -5.42
CA ILE A 178 -15.13 2.00 -6.32
C ILE A 178 -15.08 1.32 -7.70
N PHE A 179 -14.92 0.00 -7.75
CA PHE A 179 -14.89 -0.73 -9.02
C PHE A 179 -16.21 -0.69 -9.80
N ASN A 180 -17.34 -0.54 -9.10
CA ASN A 180 -18.65 -0.42 -9.74
C ASN A 180 -18.95 1.01 -10.24
N ASP A 181 -18.21 2.02 -9.78
CA ASP A 181 -18.32 3.39 -10.28
C ASP A 181 -17.55 3.54 -11.61
N THR A 182 -18.25 3.37 -12.73
CA THR A 182 -17.67 3.48 -14.07
C THR A 182 -17.18 4.88 -14.41
N SER A 183 -17.69 5.93 -13.74
CA SER A 183 -17.19 7.30 -13.93
C SER A 183 -15.76 7.49 -13.42
N LYS A 184 -15.31 6.58 -12.55
CA LYS A 184 -13.96 6.50 -11.99
C LYS A 184 -13.05 5.53 -12.72
N LYS A 185 -13.53 4.85 -13.78
CA LYS A 185 -12.69 4.00 -14.61
C LYS A 185 -11.86 4.86 -15.57
N GLN A 186 -10.53 4.75 -15.50
CA GLN A 186 -9.62 5.50 -16.36
C GLN A 186 -8.40 4.67 -16.75
N ASN A 187 -7.91 4.87 -17.98
CA ASN A 187 -6.68 4.20 -18.42
C ASN A 187 -5.46 4.79 -17.69
N TYR A 188 -4.87 3.98 -16.81
CA TYR A 188 -3.78 4.37 -15.93
C TYR A 188 -2.51 4.75 -16.69
N PHE A 189 -2.13 3.98 -17.71
CA PHE A 189 -0.92 4.24 -18.49
C PHE A 189 -1.06 5.48 -19.37
N GLN A 190 -2.22 5.69 -19.97
CA GLN A 190 -2.52 6.90 -20.72
C GLN A 190 -2.46 8.14 -19.83
N LEU A 191 -3.07 8.09 -18.64
CA LEU A 191 -2.99 9.16 -17.65
C LEU A 191 -1.53 9.41 -17.19
N PHE A 192 -0.76 8.34 -17.01
CA PHE A 192 0.67 8.43 -16.69
C PHE A 192 1.43 9.21 -17.76
N VAL A 193 1.23 8.86 -19.03
CA VAL A 193 1.86 9.55 -20.17
C VAL A 193 1.42 11.01 -20.25
N GLN A 194 0.13 11.30 -20.03
CA GLN A 194 -0.39 12.67 -20.00
C GLN A 194 0.31 13.52 -18.92
N LYS A 195 0.48 13.00 -17.70
CA LYS A 195 1.19 13.70 -16.62
C LYS A 195 2.70 13.81 -16.86
N ALA A 196 3.26 12.92 -17.68
CA ALA A 196 4.65 12.96 -18.11
C ALA A 196 4.92 13.98 -19.24
N THR A 197 3.92 14.66 -19.80
CA THR A 197 4.15 15.65 -20.88
C THR A 197 4.93 16.89 -20.40
N GLN A 198 4.83 17.25 -19.13
CA GLN A 198 5.61 18.33 -18.52
C GLN A 198 7.04 17.85 -18.25
N GLN A 199 8.03 18.38 -18.98
CA GLN A 199 9.41 17.88 -18.97
C GLN A 199 10.08 17.87 -17.58
N ASP A 200 9.67 18.75 -16.66
CA ASP A 200 10.23 18.81 -15.30
C ASP A 200 9.45 17.97 -14.28
N SER A 201 8.33 17.34 -14.69
CA SER A 201 7.52 16.56 -13.76
C SER A 201 8.23 15.30 -13.31
N LYS A 202 7.94 14.87 -12.07
CA LYS A 202 8.33 13.55 -11.57
C LYS A 202 7.93 12.43 -12.54
N PHE A 203 6.75 12.54 -13.17
CA PHE A 203 6.27 11.53 -14.11
C PHE A 203 7.10 11.45 -15.39
N PHE A 204 7.59 12.58 -15.91
CA PHE A 204 8.52 12.58 -17.05
C PHE A 204 9.84 11.88 -16.71
N LYS A 205 10.44 12.21 -15.56
CA LYS A 205 11.67 11.57 -15.07
C LYS A 205 11.47 10.06 -14.92
N ILE A 206 10.34 9.64 -14.35
CA ILE A 206 9.99 8.24 -14.22
C ILE A 206 9.83 7.61 -15.61
N LEU A 207 9.06 8.22 -16.53
CA LEU A 207 8.88 7.72 -17.89
C LEU A 207 10.21 7.49 -18.61
N LYS A 208 11.18 8.40 -18.46
CA LYS A 208 12.54 8.22 -19.00
C LYS A 208 13.25 7.01 -18.43
N ILE A 209 13.11 6.75 -17.13
CA ILE A 209 13.61 5.52 -16.50
C ILE A 209 12.91 4.29 -17.07
N ILE A 210 11.58 4.34 -17.28
CA ILE A 210 10.81 3.24 -17.86
C ILE A 210 11.30 2.91 -19.28
N GLN A 211 11.40 3.92 -20.13
CA GLN A 211 11.89 3.80 -21.50
C GLN A 211 13.32 3.25 -21.53
N TYR A 212 14.16 3.74 -20.62
CA TYR A 212 15.54 3.27 -20.48
C TYR A 212 15.60 1.78 -20.10
N LEU A 213 14.85 1.38 -19.06
CA LEU A 213 14.80 -0.01 -18.60
C LEU A 213 14.26 -0.94 -19.69
N SER A 214 13.45 -0.43 -20.61
CA SER A 214 12.88 -1.21 -21.71
C SER A 214 13.79 -1.35 -22.93
N ASN A 215 14.88 -0.58 -23.00
CA ASN A 215 15.78 -0.60 -24.15
C ASN A 215 16.62 -1.89 -24.20
N HIS A 216 16.71 -2.49 -25.40
CA HIS A 216 17.30 -3.80 -25.66
C HIS A 216 18.78 -3.80 -26.08
N ASN A 217 19.47 -2.66 -26.14
CA ASN A 217 20.74 -2.54 -26.86
C ASN A 217 22.03 -2.65 -26.02
N LYS A 218 22.00 -3.17 -24.78
CA LYS A 218 23.20 -3.27 -23.91
C LYS A 218 23.57 -4.72 -23.54
N ASN A 219 24.84 -4.99 -23.25
CA ASN A 219 25.29 -6.30 -22.78
C ASN A 219 24.76 -6.62 -21.36
N PHE A 220 24.83 -7.89 -20.94
CA PHE A 220 24.21 -8.38 -19.70
C PHE A 220 24.75 -7.72 -18.42
N TYR A 221 26.06 -7.57 -18.29
CA TYR A 221 26.71 -7.06 -17.07
C TYR A 221 26.43 -5.57 -16.86
N GLU A 222 26.55 -4.77 -17.93
CA GLU A 222 26.22 -3.33 -17.88
C GLU A 222 24.76 -3.11 -17.49
N ARG A 223 23.83 -3.96 -17.96
CA ARG A 223 22.41 -3.84 -17.59
C ARG A 223 22.15 -4.14 -16.14
N LYS A 224 22.80 -5.13 -15.54
CA LYS A 224 22.53 -5.52 -14.15
C LYS A 224 22.80 -4.36 -13.20
N ASP A 225 23.95 -3.71 -13.32
CA ASP A 225 24.34 -2.65 -12.39
C ASP A 225 23.64 -1.32 -12.73
N LEU A 226 23.46 -1.02 -14.02
CA LEU A 226 22.76 0.17 -14.44
C LEU A 226 21.24 0.08 -14.20
N GLY A 227 20.65 -1.10 -14.34
CA GLY A 227 19.26 -1.40 -13.99
C GLY A 227 19.02 -1.26 -12.49
N LYS A 228 19.95 -1.73 -11.64
CA LYS A 228 19.91 -1.47 -10.19
C LYS A 228 19.99 0.03 -9.88
N LYS A 229 20.89 0.77 -10.54
CA LYS A 229 21.01 2.23 -10.38
C LYS A 229 19.71 2.94 -10.76
N LYS A 230 19.13 2.60 -11.92
CA LYS A 230 17.85 3.17 -12.39
C LYS A 230 16.68 2.81 -11.49
N LEU A 231 16.65 1.60 -10.94
CA LEU A 231 15.66 1.21 -9.94
C LEU A 231 15.83 1.99 -8.63
N LYS A 232 17.06 2.33 -8.23
CA LYS A 232 17.32 3.20 -7.07
C LYS A 232 16.80 4.62 -7.33
N GLU A 233 17.14 5.20 -8.48
CA GLU A 233 16.61 6.51 -8.92
C GLU A 233 15.06 6.51 -8.93
N LEU A 234 14.44 5.44 -9.47
CA LEU A 234 12.99 5.27 -9.47
C LEU A 234 12.41 5.29 -8.04
N LYS A 235 13.03 4.54 -7.11
CA LYS A 235 12.58 4.48 -5.70
C LYS A 235 12.70 5.83 -5.01
N GLU A 236 13.72 6.61 -5.35
CA GLU A 236 13.91 7.96 -4.82
C GLU A 236 12.81 8.91 -5.33
N LEU A 237 12.40 8.78 -6.60
CA LEU A 237 11.33 9.57 -7.20
C LEU A 237 9.93 9.20 -6.69
N ILE A 238 9.65 7.92 -6.42
CA ILE A 238 8.30 7.48 -5.99
C ILE A 238 8.00 7.87 -4.53
N SER A 239 8.97 8.42 -3.78
CA SER A 239 8.82 9.03 -2.45
C SER A 239 8.37 8.15 -1.29
N ILE A 240 7.66 7.02 -1.46
CA ILE A 240 7.06 6.29 -0.32
C ILE A 240 8.11 5.87 0.74
N LYS A 241 9.23 5.27 0.33
CA LYS A 241 10.30 4.87 1.27
C LYS A 241 11.02 6.06 1.92
N ASN A 242 11.14 7.15 1.19
CA ASN A 242 11.74 8.38 1.70
C ASN A 242 10.79 9.06 2.70
N ILE A 243 9.49 9.06 2.44
CA ILE A 243 8.44 9.53 3.37
C ILE A 243 8.49 8.72 4.67
N GLU A 244 8.63 7.39 4.61
CA GLU A 244 8.76 6.57 5.82
C GLU A 244 10.00 6.92 6.65
N LYS A 245 11.13 7.17 5.98
CA LYS A 245 12.35 7.63 6.65
C LYS A 245 12.15 9.01 7.27
N ASP A 246 11.56 9.95 6.54
CA ASP A 246 11.30 11.31 7.02
C ASP A 246 10.35 11.29 8.24
N ILE A 247 9.26 10.52 8.17
CA ILE A 247 8.33 10.29 9.30
C ILE A 247 9.06 9.70 10.50
N LYS A 248 9.93 8.71 10.31
CA LYS A 248 10.70 8.11 11.40
C LYS A 248 11.57 9.16 12.10
N ASN A 249 12.26 10.01 11.33
CA ASN A 249 13.07 11.09 11.86
C ASN A 249 12.21 12.12 12.62
N SER A 250 11.05 12.50 12.08
CA SER A 250 10.11 13.40 12.76
C SER A 250 9.56 12.80 14.06
N ARG A 251 9.26 11.50 14.10
CA ARG A 251 8.87 10.81 15.35
C ARG A 251 10.00 10.80 16.38
N GLN A 252 11.25 10.66 15.96
CA GLN A 252 12.38 10.74 16.90
C GLN A 252 12.51 12.14 17.51
N LYS A 253 12.40 13.19 16.69
CA LYS A 253 12.38 14.57 17.19
C LYS A 253 11.19 14.85 18.10
N PHE A 254 10.00 14.33 17.77
CA PHE A 254 8.83 14.40 18.64
C PHE A 254 9.13 13.85 20.05
N GLN A 255 9.77 12.67 20.14
CA GLN A 255 10.14 12.10 21.45
C GLN A 255 11.09 13.00 22.23
N GLN A 256 12.03 13.67 21.54
CA GLN A 256 12.94 14.64 22.16
C GLN A 256 12.23 15.92 22.61
N ASN A 257 11.28 16.43 21.80
CA ASN A 257 10.54 17.66 22.07
C ASN A 257 9.57 17.48 23.24
N ILE A 258 8.80 16.39 23.25
CA ILE A 258 7.80 16.15 24.29
C ILE A 258 8.43 15.81 25.64
N ALA A 259 9.62 15.21 25.66
CA ALA A 259 10.36 14.95 26.90
C ALA A 259 10.74 16.25 27.65
N LYS A 260 10.83 17.38 26.93
CA LYS A 260 11.11 18.71 27.51
C LYS A 260 9.87 19.38 28.10
N GLN A 261 8.67 18.86 27.82
CA GLN A 261 7.42 19.42 28.31
C GLN A 261 7.05 18.77 29.66
N GLN A 262 7.29 19.50 30.75
CA GLN A 262 7.06 19.01 32.13
C GLN A 262 5.58 18.91 32.50
N ASN A 263 4.72 19.67 31.82
CA ASN A 263 3.28 19.72 32.08
C ASN A 263 2.52 19.02 30.96
N MET A 264 2.21 17.74 31.16
CA MET A 264 1.48 16.94 30.16
C MET A 264 -0.04 17.01 30.37
N LEU A 265 -0.76 16.93 29.24
CA LEU A 265 -2.21 16.98 29.17
C LEU A 265 -2.82 15.76 29.87
N PHE A 266 -3.67 15.97 30.88
CA PHE A 266 -4.29 14.92 31.71
C PHE A 266 -3.32 14.04 32.51
N ASP A 267 -3.59 13.87 33.80
CA ASP A 267 -2.70 13.08 34.68
C ASP A 267 -3.19 11.63 34.80
N PHE A 268 -2.72 10.82 33.85
CA PHE A 268 -2.94 9.36 33.79
C PHE A 268 -1.66 8.60 34.14
N LEU A 269 -1.80 7.38 34.68
CA LEU A 269 -0.71 6.41 34.80
C LEU A 269 -1.27 5.03 34.40
N PRO A 270 -0.63 4.29 33.47
CA PRO A 270 0.51 4.69 32.62
C PRO A 270 0.14 5.74 31.56
N LYS A 271 1.14 6.44 31.02
CA LYS A 271 0.99 7.53 30.03
C LYS A 271 1.38 7.06 28.63
N GLU A 272 0.48 7.22 27.67
CA GLU A 272 0.75 7.06 26.24
C GLU A 272 0.53 8.38 25.49
N LYS A 273 1.29 8.56 24.40
CA LYS A 273 1.31 9.77 23.59
C LYS A 273 0.52 9.51 22.30
N ALA A 274 -0.67 10.07 22.21
CA ALA A 274 -1.58 9.92 21.08
C ALA A 274 -1.50 11.16 20.18
N HIS A 275 -1.21 10.98 18.90
CA HIS A 275 -1.24 12.10 17.94
C HIS A 275 -2.71 12.48 17.66
N ILE A 276 -3.06 13.77 17.75
CA ILE A 276 -4.43 14.24 17.49
C ILE A 276 -4.79 14.03 16.03
N TRP A 277 -4.02 14.65 15.14
CA TRP A 277 -4.01 14.36 13.72
C TRP A 277 -3.08 13.16 13.49
N PRO A 278 -3.62 11.97 13.15
CA PRO A 278 -2.84 10.74 13.19
C PRO A 278 -1.72 10.73 12.16
N VAL A 279 -0.57 10.15 12.54
CA VAL A 279 0.60 10.02 11.65
C VAL A 279 0.26 9.24 10.38
N SER A 280 -0.66 8.27 10.46
CA SER A 280 -1.16 7.52 9.30
C SER A 280 -1.82 8.42 8.26
N GLU A 281 -2.53 9.46 8.69
CA GLU A 281 -3.20 10.42 7.82
C GLU A 281 -2.21 11.44 7.25
N ILE A 282 -1.31 11.95 8.10
CA ILE A 282 -0.21 12.82 7.64
C ILE A 282 0.61 12.11 6.57
N LYS A 283 0.88 10.80 6.74
CA LYS A 283 1.56 9.97 5.72
C LYS A 283 0.80 9.92 4.40
N ARG A 284 -0.53 9.82 4.42
CA ARG A 284 -1.35 9.84 3.18
C ARG A 284 -1.24 11.17 2.47
N GLU A 285 -1.29 12.28 3.20
CA GLU A 285 -1.11 13.61 2.61
C GLU A 285 0.31 13.79 2.05
N LEU A 286 1.33 13.33 2.76
CA LEU A 286 2.73 13.34 2.26
C LEU A 286 2.89 12.54 0.96
N ILE A 287 2.19 11.41 0.81
CA ILE A 287 2.24 10.58 -0.42
C ILE A 287 1.65 11.30 -1.63
N LYS A 288 0.66 12.17 -1.42
CA LYS A 288 0.04 12.97 -2.48
C LYS A 288 0.94 14.12 -2.96
N ILE A 289 1.89 14.57 -2.13
CA ILE A 289 2.77 15.69 -2.45
C ILE A 289 3.98 15.22 -3.24
N ASP A 290 4.22 15.86 -4.39
CA ASP A 290 5.51 15.74 -5.07
C ASP A 290 6.58 16.54 -4.31
N LYS A 291 7.56 15.85 -3.71
CA LYS A 291 8.63 16.45 -2.92
C LYS A 291 9.53 17.40 -3.74
N GLN A 292 9.51 17.29 -5.07
CA GLN A 292 10.36 18.07 -5.98
C GLN A 292 9.69 19.33 -6.57
N SER A 293 8.44 19.63 -6.20
CA SER A 293 7.70 20.80 -6.72
C SER A 293 7.66 21.96 -5.70
N ASN A 294 6.98 23.06 -6.05
CA ASN A 294 6.68 24.20 -5.17
C ASN A 294 5.99 23.83 -3.83
N ASN A 295 5.61 22.56 -3.66
CA ASN A 295 4.97 22.03 -2.46
C ASN A 295 5.95 21.59 -1.35
N GLN A 296 7.26 21.85 -1.49
CA GLN A 296 8.25 21.53 -0.46
C GLN A 296 7.89 22.17 0.91
N ASN A 297 7.36 23.39 0.92
CA ASN A 297 6.91 24.05 2.14
C ASN A 297 5.73 23.32 2.80
N GLU A 298 4.79 22.80 2.00
CA GLU A 298 3.67 22.01 2.50
C GLU A 298 4.14 20.65 3.05
N TYR A 299 5.06 19.99 2.34
CA TYR A 299 5.69 18.75 2.80
C TYR A 299 6.38 18.93 4.17
N GLN A 300 7.14 20.01 4.35
CA GLN A 300 7.78 20.30 5.63
C GLN A 300 6.77 20.64 6.74
N LYS A 301 5.68 21.35 6.42
CA LYS A 301 4.58 21.60 7.38
C LYS A 301 3.94 20.30 7.87
N LEU A 302 3.72 19.34 6.97
CA LEU A 302 3.19 18.02 7.32
C LEU A 302 4.16 17.23 8.22
N LEU A 303 5.46 17.23 7.92
CA LEU A 303 6.45 16.60 8.80
C LEU A 303 6.51 17.28 10.16
N PHE A 304 6.46 18.62 10.20
CA PHE A 304 6.44 19.36 11.45
C PHE A 304 5.22 19.00 12.31
N ALA A 305 4.05 18.75 11.72
CA ALA A 305 2.88 18.30 12.47
C ALA A 305 3.10 16.98 13.23
N ILE A 306 4.03 16.12 12.79
CA ILE A 306 4.41 14.90 13.53
C ILE A 306 5.33 15.24 14.71
N GLU A 307 6.20 16.23 14.53
CA GLU A 307 7.18 16.71 15.51
C GLU A 307 6.55 17.56 16.62
N ASP A 308 5.40 18.17 16.31
CA ASP A 308 4.72 19.16 17.14
C ASP A 308 4.03 18.53 18.35
N TYR A 309 4.40 19.01 19.54
CA TYR A 309 3.80 18.56 20.80
C TYR A 309 2.34 19.03 20.95
N GLU A 310 1.94 20.07 20.21
CA GLU A 310 0.55 20.51 20.14
C GLU A 310 -0.35 19.52 19.38
N ASN A 311 0.23 18.66 18.54
CA ASN A 311 -0.45 17.55 17.89
C ASN A 311 -0.48 16.29 18.78
N CYS A 312 -0.44 16.42 20.10
CA CYS A 312 -0.42 15.29 21.03
C CYS A 312 -1.41 15.48 22.18
N LEU A 313 -2.05 14.37 22.55
CA LEU A 313 -2.73 14.16 23.83
C LEU A 313 -1.95 13.11 24.62
N VAL A 314 -1.96 13.22 25.94
CA VAL A 314 -1.44 12.18 26.82
C VAL A 314 -2.61 11.47 27.45
N LEU A 315 -2.71 10.18 27.19
CA LEU A 315 -3.87 9.34 27.51
C LEU A 315 -3.40 8.08 28.22
N SER A 316 -4.30 7.41 28.95
CA SER A 316 -4.06 6.02 29.36
C SER A 316 -4.12 5.09 28.14
N PRO A 317 -3.54 3.88 28.20
CA PRO A 317 -3.48 2.97 27.04
C PRO A 317 -4.85 2.64 26.43
N ASP A 318 -5.87 2.46 27.26
CA ASP A 318 -7.23 2.19 26.81
C ASP A 318 -7.90 3.42 26.17
N LEU A 319 -7.68 4.61 26.74
CA LEU A 319 -8.13 5.88 26.14
C LEU A 319 -7.42 6.15 24.81
N HIS A 320 -6.11 5.88 24.71
CA HIS A 320 -5.36 6.00 23.46
C HIS A 320 -5.91 5.05 22.40
N THR A 321 -6.14 3.78 22.76
CA THR A 321 -6.73 2.79 21.85
C THR A 321 -8.11 3.24 21.37
N ALA A 322 -8.97 3.71 22.27
CA ALA A 322 -10.30 4.20 21.93
C ALA A 322 -10.24 5.48 21.06
N PHE A 323 -9.28 6.37 21.34
CA PHE A 323 -9.04 7.56 20.52
C PHE A 323 -8.57 7.16 19.11
N ASP A 324 -7.59 6.28 18.96
CA ASP A 324 -7.12 5.82 17.64
C ASP A 324 -8.22 5.09 16.84
N LYS A 325 -9.14 4.41 17.52
CA LYS A 325 -10.34 3.80 16.92
C LYS A 325 -11.47 4.80 16.62
N ASN A 326 -11.26 6.08 16.88
CA ASN A 326 -12.25 7.15 16.74
C ASN A 326 -13.54 6.91 17.55
N TRP A 327 -13.44 6.30 18.73
CA TRP A 327 -14.61 6.17 19.62
C TRP A 327 -15.01 7.52 20.24
N PHE A 328 -14.03 8.40 20.44
CA PHE A 328 -14.24 9.77 20.88
C PHE A 328 -13.22 10.72 20.25
N THR A 329 -13.52 12.01 20.31
CA THR A 329 -12.67 13.14 19.96
C THR A 329 -12.92 14.31 20.91
N PHE A 330 -12.34 15.47 20.61
CA PHE A 330 -12.67 16.72 21.27
C PHE A 330 -13.19 17.73 20.25
N ASP A 331 -14.15 18.53 20.68
CA ASP A 331 -14.68 19.66 19.93
C ASP A 331 -13.56 20.66 19.62
N GLU A 332 -13.40 21.05 18.36
CA GLU A 332 -12.31 21.95 17.94
C GLU A 332 -12.50 23.40 18.40
N VAL A 333 -13.70 23.79 18.84
CA VAL A 333 -14.03 25.16 19.27
C VAL A 333 -13.97 25.30 20.79
N THR A 334 -14.44 24.30 21.52
CA THR A 334 -14.66 24.34 22.97
C THR A 334 -13.75 23.39 23.74
N GLY A 335 -13.16 22.40 23.07
CA GLY A 335 -12.28 21.40 23.68
C GLY A 335 -13.03 20.36 24.51
N HIS A 336 -14.37 20.30 24.44
CA HIS A 336 -15.16 19.30 25.15
C HIS A 336 -15.09 17.94 24.48
N LEU A 337 -15.16 16.89 25.29
CA LEU A 337 -15.23 15.51 24.83
C LEU A 337 -16.49 15.26 23.97
N ILE A 338 -16.30 14.66 22.80
CA ILE A 338 -17.37 14.22 21.89
C ILE A 338 -17.21 12.72 21.64
N PHE A 339 -18.28 11.95 21.76
CA PHE A 339 -18.31 10.54 21.31
C PHE A 339 -18.82 10.47 19.87
N MET A 340 -18.15 9.68 19.03
CA MET A 340 -18.35 9.76 17.57
C MET A 340 -19.56 9.00 17.06
N GLU A 341 -19.97 7.91 17.73
CA GLU A 341 -21.12 7.09 17.32
C GLU A 341 -21.75 6.35 18.52
N ASN A 342 -23.04 5.97 18.37
CA ASN A 342 -23.78 5.15 19.32
C ASN A 342 -23.76 3.67 18.92
N ASN A 343 -22.58 3.04 18.88
CA ASN A 343 -22.51 1.58 18.83
C ASN A 343 -22.38 1.00 20.25
N LYS A 344 -22.73 -0.28 20.42
CA LYS A 344 -22.76 -0.96 21.72
C LYS A 344 -21.41 -0.89 22.44
N GLU A 345 -20.31 -1.09 21.72
CA GLU A 345 -18.94 -1.05 22.27
C GLU A 345 -18.58 0.34 22.82
N ILE A 346 -18.91 1.40 22.09
CA ILE A 346 -18.67 2.79 22.51
C ILE A 346 -19.52 3.13 23.75
N GLN A 347 -20.77 2.65 23.80
CA GLN A 347 -21.64 2.85 24.96
C GLN A 347 -21.15 2.11 26.21
N GLU A 348 -20.71 0.86 26.06
CA GLU A 348 -20.09 0.08 27.13
C GLU A 348 -18.82 0.76 27.65
N PHE A 349 -17.95 1.21 26.75
CA PHE A 349 -16.74 1.96 27.08
C PHE A 349 -17.06 3.27 27.82
N ARG A 350 -18.01 4.07 27.31
CA ARG A 350 -18.46 5.30 27.96
C ARG A 350 -19.01 5.03 29.37
N THR A 351 -19.84 4.00 29.51
CA THR A 351 -20.41 3.59 30.80
C THR A 351 -19.30 3.23 31.78
N GLN A 352 -18.27 2.50 31.33
CA GLN A 352 -17.13 2.15 32.16
C GLN A 352 -16.33 3.39 32.58
N LEU A 353 -16.07 4.33 31.66
CA LEU A 353 -15.38 5.59 31.98
C LEU A 353 -16.12 6.43 33.02
N VAL A 354 -17.45 6.45 32.97
CA VAL A 354 -18.30 7.13 33.96
C VAL A 354 -18.21 6.42 35.31
N LYS A 355 -18.39 5.09 35.34
CA LYS A 355 -18.31 4.28 36.57
C LYS A 355 -16.97 4.44 37.29
N ASP A 356 -15.88 4.50 36.52
CA ASP A 356 -14.52 4.65 37.06
C ASP A 356 -14.18 6.11 37.43
N GLY A 357 -15.08 7.07 37.19
CA GLY A 357 -14.82 8.51 37.38
C GLY A 357 -13.75 9.10 36.45
N ARG A 358 -13.24 8.32 35.49
CA ARG A 358 -12.18 8.73 34.55
C ARG A 358 -12.69 9.73 33.51
N ILE A 359 -14.00 9.73 33.21
CA ILE A 359 -14.61 10.71 32.31
C ILE A 359 -14.36 12.15 32.77
N ASN A 360 -14.35 12.41 34.08
CA ASN A 360 -14.12 13.74 34.64
C ASN A 360 -12.71 14.26 34.36
N LYS A 361 -11.73 13.36 34.18
CA LYS A 361 -10.36 13.74 33.84
C LYS A 361 -10.22 14.19 32.39
N ILE A 362 -11.07 13.71 31.48
CA ILE A 362 -11.00 13.99 30.04
C ILE A 362 -12.21 14.76 29.51
N ILE A 363 -13.10 15.27 30.37
CA ILE A 363 -14.35 15.90 29.91
C ILE A 363 -14.10 17.13 29.03
N GLN A 364 -12.98 17.81 29.26
CA GLN A 364 -12.54 18.95 28.48
C GLN A 364 -11.02 19.05 28.49
N ILE A 365 -10.42 19.44 27.36
CA ILE A 365 -9.01 19.83 27.29
C ILE A 365 -8.82 21.09 28.16
N PRO A 366 -7.91 21.09 29.16
CA PRO A 366 -7.71 22.26 30.00
C PRO A 366 -7.32 23.49 29.19
N SER A 367 -7.91 24.65 29.52
CA SER A 367 -7.76 25.91 28.77
C SER A 367 -6.29 26.28 28.49
N LYS A 368 -5.40 26.08 29.46
CA LYS A 368 -3.95 26.33 29.31
C LYS A 368 -3.29 25.53 28.17
N PHE A 369 -3.90 24.42 27.77
CA PHE A 369 -3.43 23.55 26.69
C PHE A 369 -4.37 23.59 25.48
N PHE A 370 -5.50 24.29 25.52
CA PHE A 370 -6.40 24.37 24.37
C PHE A 370 -5.97 25.51 23.42
N THR A 371 -4.80 25.36 22.81
CA THR A 371 -4.20 26.38 21.95
C THR A 371 -4.78 26.38 20.54
N LYS A 372 -4.58 27.49 19.80
CA LYS A 372 -4.95 27.59 18.37
C LYS A 372 -4.32 26.49 17.49
N ASN A 373 -3.12 26.00 17.82
CA ASN A 373 -2.50 24.93 17.03
C ASN A 373 -3.14 23.57 17.31
N ARG A 374 -3.42 23.27 18.59
CA ARG A 374 -4.16 22.07 18.98
C ARG A 374 -5.57 22.04 18.36
N GLN A 375 -6.26 23.18 18.33
CA GLN A 375 -7.55 23.35 17.63
C GLN A 375 -7.47 22.98 16.15
N LYS A 376 -6.42 23.42 15.44
CA LYS A 376 -6.22 23.05 14.02
C LYS A 376 -6.05 21.54 13.83
N TYR A 377 -5.35 20.85 14.74
CA TYR A 377 -5.21 19.40 14.66
C TYR A 377 -6.54 18.67 14.96
N LEU A 378 -7.33 19.18 15.90
CA LEU A 378 -8.69 18.67 16.15
C LEU A 378 -9.60 18.89 14.94
N GLU A 379 -9.56 20.06 14.31
CA GLU A 379 -10.30 20.34 13.07
C GLU A 379 -9.90 19.35 11.96
N LYS A 380 -8.60 19.07 11.79
CA LYS A 380 -8.10 18.10 10.80
C LYS A 380 -8.61 16.69 11.06
N ARG A 381 -8.63 16.26 12.33
CA ARG A 381 -9.20 14.97 12.76
C ARG A 381 -10.72 14.92 12.52
N ASN A 382 -11.45 15.95 12.96
CA ASN A 382 -12.91 16.00 12.94
C ASN A 382 -13.48 16.12 11.52
N LYS A 383 -12.76 16.76 10.59
CA LYS A 383 -13.18 16.89 9.16
C LYS A 383 -13.48 15.58 8.45
N LYS A 384 -12.95 14.45 8.93
CA LYS A 384 -13.21 13.13 8.34
C LYS A 384 -14.51 12.49 8.83
N HIS A 385 -15.10 13.05 9.88
CA HIS A 385 -16.27 12.52 10.57
C HIS A 385 -17.56 13.28 10.26
N ILE A 386 -17.44 14.45 9.62
CA ILE A 386 -18.56 15.19 9.03
C ILE A 386 -18.75 14.70 7.58
N ILE A 387 -19.06 13.40 7.37
CA ILE A 387 -19.63 12.85 6.11
C ILE A 387 -20.52 11.64 6.37
#